data_AF-A0A1G2I4C2-F1
#
_entry.id   AF-A0A1G2I4C2-F1
#
_cell.length_a   1.000
_cell.length_b   1.000
_cell.length_c   1.000
_cell.angle_alpha   90.00
_cell.angle_beta   90.00
_cell.angle_gamma   90.00
#
_symmetry.space_group_name_H-M   'P 1'
#
loop_
_entity.id
_entity.type
_entity.pdbx_description
1 polymer ?
#
loop_
_entity_poly.entity_id
_entity_poly.type
_entity_poly.pdbx_seq_one_letter_code
_entity_poly.pdbx_strand_id
1 'polypeptide(L)'
;MKSVREYFPSFYEEISKAHEGIHDGHDIYHVQRVAIWARRIALDEWNDEHIAGLAEIAAYCHNADRLKEKIYGRDNTPDNATEGLVRSWLCHVLTISTQDEITILRAVLDHNKPNDDADSKVTIALKDADRVVNLELDIIIRSGQFRPEIPAVDYELFLSDPKADYMNPKSCLRNVHYCLEWADPKKPKFCCRTKFGMKQAIERAAEIVWYESTLRSQLKKSGLLTA
;
A
#
# COMPACT_ATOMS: atom_id res chain seq x y z
N MET A 1 16.14 -2.31 17.09
CA MET A 1 16.36 -1.16 16.20
C MET A 1 15.29 -0.14 16.55
N LYS A 2 15.67 1.09 16.88
CA LYS A 2 14.68 2.09 17.29
C LYS A 2 13.87 2.56 16.07
N SER A 3 12.57 2.78 16.22
CA SER A 3 11.65 3.19 15.15
C SER A 3 11.47 4.71 15.11
N VAL A 4 10.93 5.25 14.00
CA VAL A 4 10.56 6.67 13.86
C VAL A 4 9.62 7.13 15.00
N ARG A 5 8.77 6.25 15.53
CA ARG A 5 7.93 6.54 16.70
C ARG A 5 8.74 6.90 17.95
N GLU A 6 9.91 6.31 18.13
CA GLU A 6 10.77 6.56 19.29
C GLU A 6 11.67 7.78 19.09
N TYR A 7 12.08 8.05 17.85
CA TYR A 7 12.91 9.21 17.53
C TYR A 7 12.12 10.51 17.35
N PHE A 8 10.91 10.41 16.77
CA PHE A 8 10.06 11.53 16.41
C PHE A 8 8.64 11.29 16.93
N PRO A 9 8.43 11.28 18.25
CA PRO A 9 7.12 10.99 18.84
C PRO A 9 6.04 12.00 18.40
N SER A 10 6.38 13.29 18.28
CA SER A 10 5.43 14.32 17.81
C SER A 10 5.01 14.11 16.35
N PHE A 11 5.93 13.69 15.48
CA PHE A 11 5.62 13.35 14.09
C PHE A 11 4.61 12.19 14.02
N TYR A 12 4.87 11.13 14.80
CA TYR A 12 3.98 9.98 14.87
C TYR A 12 2.59 10.34 15.45
N GLU A 13 2.56 11.21 16.47
CA GLU A 13 1.31 11.66 17.11
C GLU A 13 0.42 12.43 16.12
N GLU A 14 0.99 13.38 15.37
CA GLU A 14 0.22 14.17 14.39
C GLU A 14 -0.34 13.31 13.25
N ILE A 15 0.43 12.33 12.78
CA ILE A 15 -0.05 11.38 11.79
C ILE A 15 -1.14 10.50 12.39
N SER A 16 -0.98 10.03 13.62
CA SER A 16 -2.00 9.22 14.30
C SER A 16 -3.32 9.97 14.44
N LYS A 17 -3.28 11.23 14.86
CA LYS A 17 -4.45 12.12 14.94
C LYS A 17 -5.13 12.29 13.58
N ALA A 18 -4.35 12.48 12.52
CA ALA A 18 -4.89 12.61 11.16
C ALA A 18 -5.58 11.33 10.65
N HIS A 19 -5.32 10.18 11.28
CA HIS A 19 -5.92 8.89 10.95
C HIS A 19 -7.04 8.46 11.92
N GLU A 20 -7.41 9.31 12.89
CA GLU A 20 -8.51 9.00 13.82
C GLU A 20 -9.83 8.81 13.07
N GLY A 21 -10.54 7.72 13.39
CA GLY A 21 -11.83 7.37 12.76
C GLY A 21 -11.73 6.80 11.34
N ILE A 22 -10.51 6.54 10.84
CA ILE A 22 -10.30 5.92 9.53
C ILE A 22 -10.25 4.41 9.65
N HIS A 23 -11.14 3.72 8.92
CA HIS A 23 -11.32 2.26 9.00
C HIS A 23 -11.51 1.58 7.63
N ASP A 24 -11.17 2.27 6.54
CA ASP A 24 -11.36 1.81 5.15
C ASP A 24 -10.08 1.20 4.55
N GLY A 25 -9.22 0.64 5.41
CA GLY A 25 -7.96 0.03 5.00
C GLY A 25 -6.78 1.01 4.86
N HIS A 26 -6.98 2.33 4.97
CA HIS A 26 -5.91 3.33 5.02
C HIS A 26 -5.71 3.90 6.43
N ASP A 27 -5.83 3.05 7.45
CA ASP A 27 -5.69 3.44 8.86
C ASP A 27 -4.23 3.53 9.32
N ILE A 28 -4.02 3.96 10.57
CA ILE A 28 -2.69 4.09 11.17
C ILE A 28 -1.95 2.75 11.26
N TYR A 29 -2.66 1.61 11.38
CA TYR A 29 -2.03 0.30 11.48
C TYR A 29 -1.46 -0.15 10.13
N HIS A 30 -2.16 0.14 9.04
CA HIS A 30 -1.63 -0.02 7.70
C HIS A 30 -0.36 0.84 7.51
N VAL A 31 -0.42 2.13 7.84
CA VAL A 31 0.74 3.04 7.75
C VAL A 31 1.95 2.53 8.53
N GLN A 32 1.75 2.07 9.76
CA GLN A 32 2.83 1.49 10.58
C GLN A 32 3.47 0.27 9.93
N ARG A 33 2.66 -0.64 9.37
CA ARG A 33 3.18 -1.84 8.69
C ARG A 33 3.98 -1.46 7.45
N VAL A 34 3.48 -0.52 6.63
CA VAL A 34 4.21 -0.02 5.46
C VAL A 34 5.53 0.58 5.89
N ALA A 35 5.57 1.37 6.97
CA ALA A 35 6.81 1.96 7.48
C ALA A 35 7.85 0.92 7.93
N ILE A 36 7.41 -0.13 8.64
CA ILE A 36 8.28 -1.24 9.04
C ILE A 36 8.86 -1.95 7.81
N TRP A 37 8.04 -2.23 6.80
CA TRP A 37 8.48 -2.90 5.59
C TRP A 37 9.39 -2.03 4.73
N ALA A 38 9.09 -0.73 4.58
CA ALA A 38 9.90 0.21 3.81
C ALA A 38 11.32 0.30 4.37
N ARG A 39 11.44 0.41 5.70
CA ARG A 39 12.74 0.39 6.38
C ARG A 39 13.48 -0.93 6.15
N ARG A 40 12.82 -2.06 6.34
CA ARG A 40 13.44 -3.39 6.18
C ARG A 40 13.92 -3.64 4.75
N ILE A 41 13.09 -3.30 3.76
CA ILE A 41 13.43 -3.41 2.35
C ILE A 41 14.66 -2.54 2.03
N ALA A 42 14.68 -1.30 2.50
CA ALA A 42 15.81 -0.41 2.26
C ALA A 42 17.12 -0.90 2.90
N LEU A 43 17.05 -1.44 4.13
CA LEU A 43 18.21 -2.02 4.81
C LEU A 43 18.71 -3.29 4.12
N ASP A 44 17.82 -4.18 3.69
CA ASP A 44 18.23 -5.42 3.02
C ASP A 44 18.83 -5.15 1.63
N GLU A 45 18.19 -4.27 0.84
CA GLU A 45 18.59 -4.05 -0.55
C GLU A 45 19.85 -3.17 -0.67
N TRP A 46 19.98 -2.15 0.18
CA TRP A 46 21.08 -1.17 0.04
C TRP A 46 21.99 -1.07 1.26
N ASN A 47 21.65 -1.69 2.39
CA ASN A 47 22.41 -1.60 3.65
C ASN A 47 22.76 -0.16 4.04
N ASP A 48 21.77 0.73 3.89
CA ASP A 48 21.91 2.18 4.07
C ASP A 48 20.87 2.68 5.08
N GLU A 49 21.35 3.01 6.29
CA GLU A 49 20.53 3.50 7.39
C GLU A 49 19.84 4.84 7.11
N HIS A 50 20.48 5.71 6.31
CA HIS A 50 19.89 6.99 5.93
C HIS A 50 18.69 6.77 5.01
N ILE A 51 18.89 6.01 3.93
CA ILE A 51 17.81 5.66 2.99
C ILE A 51 16.68 4.91 3.70
N ALA A 52 17.01 4.01 4.63
CA ALA A 52 16.01 3.28 5.41
C ALA A 52 15.19 4.20 6.33
N GLY A 53 15.82 5.19 6.97
CA GLY A 53 15.13 6.20 7.76
C GLY A 53 14.20 7.06 6.91
N LEU A 54 14.66 7.51 5.73
CA LEU A 54 13.82 8.28 4.80
C LEU A 54 12.64 7.45 4.28
N ALA A 55 12.85 6.18 3.96
CA ALA A 55 11.78 5.28 3.52
C ALA A 55 10.73 5.05 4.61
N GLU A 56 11.16 4.91 5.87
CA GLU A 56 10.25 4.81 7.02
C GLU A 56 9.40 6.08 7.18
N ILE A 57 10.02 7.27 7.11
CA ILE A 57 9.30 8.55 7.22
C ILE A 57 8.34 8.75 6.03
N ALA A 58 8.78 8.46 4.81
CA ALA A 58 7.93 8.55 3.61
C ALA A 58 6.72 7.62 3.72
N ALA A 59 6.92 6.40 4.22
CA ALA A 59 5.83 5.47 4.49
C ALA A 59 4.86 5.98 5.56
N TYR A 60 5.31 6.67 6.61
CA TYR A 60 4.38 7.31 7.54
C TYR A 60 3.50 8.38 6.87
N CYS A 61 4.03 9.04 5.83
CA CYS A 61 3.34 10.11 5.12
C CYS A 61 2.48 9.64 3.93
N HIS A 62 2.60 8.38 3.48
CA HIS A 62 2.14 7.99 2.14
C HIS A 62 0.63 8.13 1.93
N ASN A 63 -0.18 7.92 2.98
CA ASN A 63 -1.65 8.05 2.92
C ASN A 63 -2.15 9.52 2.87
N ALA A 64 -1.25 10.51 2.86
CA ALA A 64 -1.65 11.92 2.79
C ALA A 64 -2.60 12.21 1.62
N ASP A 65 -2.38 11.55 0.47
CA ASP A 65 -3.25 11.67 -0.70
C ASP A 65 -4.68 11.20 -0.36
N ARG A 66 -4.85 9.99 0.19
CA ARG A 66 -6.14 9.42 0.58
C ARG A 66 -6.88 10.27 1.61
N LEU A 67 -6.16 10.87 2.55
CA LEU A 67 -6.77 11.80 3.51
C LEU A 67 -7.36 13.04 2.82
N LYS A 68 -6.67 13.57 1.80
CA LYS A 68 -7.17 14.73 1.04
C LYS A 68 -8.27 14.35 0.06
N GLU A 69 -8.18 13.18 -0.56
CA GLU A 69 -9.25 12.65 -1.43
C GLU A 69 -10.58 12.50 -0.68
N LYS A 70 -10.56 12.21 0.63
CA LYS A 70 -11.79 12.17 1.45
C LYS A 70 -12.43 13.54 1.67
N ILE A 71 -11.63 14.61 1.66
CA ILE A 71 -12.11 15.99 1.88
C ILE A 71 -12.61 16.58 0.56
N TYR A 72 -11.85 16.39 -0.53
CA TYR A 72 -12.11 17.06 -1.80
C TYR A 72 -12.80 16.16 -2.83
N GLY A 73 -12.67 14.85 -2.70
CA GLY A 73 -12.96 13.87 -3.75
C GLY A 73 -11.71 13.50 -4.53
N ARG A 74 -11.63 12.25 -5.01
CA ARG A 74 -10.46 11.69 -5.70
C ARG A 74 -10.01 12.53 -6.90
N ASP A 75 -10.95 12.93 -7.76
CA ASP A 75 -10.65 13.66 -8.99
C ASP A 75 -10.60 15.19 -8.80
N ASN A 76 -10.85 15.67 -7.58
CA ASN A 76 -10.95 17.10 -7.25
C ASN A 76 -9.89 17.55 -6.22
N THR A 77 -8.98 16.66 -5.81
CA THR A 77 -7.96 16.97 -4.83
C THR A 77 -6.93 17.93 -5.44
N PRO A 78 -6.72 19.14 -4.85
CA PRO A 78 -5.72 20.06 -5.36
C PRO A 78 -4.31 19.47 -5.32
N ASP A 79 -3.52 19.70 -6.36
CA ASP A 79 -2.15 19.16 -6.47
C ASP A 79 -1.27 19.48 -5.25
N ASN A 80 -1.46 20.66 -4.65
CA ASN A 80 -0.70 21.12 -3.49
C ASN A 80 -1.26 20.65 -2.13
N ALA A 81 -2.44 20.04 -2.08
CA ALA A 81 -3.09 19.67 -0.82
C ALA A 81 -2.34 18.54 -0.11
N THR A 82 -1.90 17.53 -0.88
CA THR A 82 -1.09 16.43 -0.38
C THR A 82 0.29 16.93 0.05
N GLU A 83 0.96 17.71 -0.79
CA GLU A 83 2.27 18.30 -0.46
C GLU A 83 2.22 19.13 0.82
N GLY A 84 1.25 20.03 0.96
CA GLY A 84 1.11 20.87 2.14
C GLY A 84 0.91 20.06 3.42
N LEU A 85 0.14 18.97 3.36
CA LEU A 85 -0.05 18.08 4.51
C LEU A 85 1.24 17.34 4.87
N VAL A 86 1.94 16.76 3.89
CA VAL A 86 3.21 16.08 4.11
C VAL A 86 4.22 17.02 4.75
N ARG A 87 4.39 18.24 4.22
CA ARG A 87 5.29 19.25 4.80
C ARG A 87 4.89 19.63 6.23
N SER A 88 3.58 19.72 6.51
CA SER A 88 3.10 20.00 7.87
C SER A 88 3.46 18.90 8.86
N TRP A 89 3.55 17.63 8.44
CA TRP A 89 4.05 16.56 9.30
C TRP A 89 5.57 16.60 9.42
N LEU A 90 6.28 16.80 8.32
CA LEU A 90 7.75 16.82 8.31
C LEU A 90 8.35 17.93 9.17
N CYS A 91 7.61 19.01 9.47
CA CYS A 91 8.08 20.04 10.40
C CYS A 91 8.34 19.51 11.83
N HIS A 92 7.77 18.35 12.18
CA HIS A 92 8.00 17.66 13.45
C HIS A 92 9.22 16.72 13.43
N VAL A 93 9.95 16.65 12.31
CA VAL A 93 11.19 15.88 12.16
C VAL A 93 12.39 16.82 12.27
N LEU A 94 12.99 16.89 13.45
CA LEU A 94 14.00 17.91 13.82
C LEU A 94 15.30 17.89 12.98
N THR A 95 15.60 16.81 12.26
CA THR A 95 16.91 16.57 11.64
C THR A 95 16.87 16.33 10.13
N ILE A 96 15.76 16.66 9.47
CA ILE A 96 15.62 16.43 8.02
C ILE A 96 16.30 17.56 7.22
N SER A 97 17.15 17.20 6.25
CA SER A 97 17.71 18.19 5.33
C SER A 97 16.69 18.57 4.25
N THR A 98 16.85 19.72 3.59
CA THR A 98 15.99 20.12 2.47
C THR A 98 15.99 19.09 1.34
N GLN A 99 17.13 18.43 1.08
CA GLN A 99 17.22 17.41 0.04
C GLN A 99 16.48 16.13 0.43
N ASP A 100 16.51 15.76 1.72
CA ASP A 100 15.77 14.62 2.25
C ASP A 100 14.27 14.88 2.21
N GLU A 101 13.83 16.08 2.57
CA GLU A 101 12.43 16.51 2.47
C GLU A 101 11.93 16.40 1.02
N ILE A 102 12.69 16.91 0.04
CA ILE A 102 12.36 16.77 -1.39
C ILE A 102 12.27 15.30 -1.80
N THR A 103 13.16 14.46 -1.29
CA THR A 103 13.20 13.02 -1.60
C THR A 103 11.97 12.30 -1.05
N ILE A 104 11.61 12.57 0.21
CA ILE A 104 10.41 12.01 0.86
C ILE A 104 9.15 12.49 0.14
N LEU A 105 9.05 13.79 -0.15
CA LEU A 105 7.88 14.35 -0.81
C LEU A 105 7.66 13.70 -2.19
N ARG A 106 8.72 13.57 -3.00
CA ARG A 106 8.64 12.88 -4.29
C ARG A 106 8.21 11.42 -4.12
N ALA A 107 8.80 10.70 -3.17
CA ALA A 107 8.41 9.33 -2.89
C ALA A 107 6.91 9.22 -2.55
N VAL A 108 6.39 10.10 -1.70
CA VAL A 108 4.96 10.14 -1.34
C VAL A 108 4.08 10.48 -2.53
N LEU A 109 4.44 11.46 -3.36
CA LEU A 109 3.62 11.85 -4.51
C LEU A 109 3.64 10.81 -5.65
N ASP A 110 4.66 9.97 -5.71
CA ASP A 110 4.87 9.01 -6.79
C ASP A 110 4.60 7.54 -6.40
N HIS A 111 4.32 7.23 -5.13
CA HIS A 111 4.22 5.84 -4.65
C HIS A 111 3.10 5.02 -5.32
N ASN A 112 1.98 5.67 -5.69
CA ASN A 112 0.85 4.99 -6.32
C ASN A 112 1.00 4.83 -7.85
N LYS A 113 2.08 5.36 -8.44
CA LYS A 113 2.36 5.31 -9.88
C LYS A 113 3.06 3.99 -10.25
N PRO A 114 3.02 3.60 -11.54
CA PRO A 114 3.85 2.51 -12.05
C PRO A 114 5.33 2.70 -11.68
N ASN A 115 6.08 1.60 -11.66
CA ASN A 115 7.52 1.63 -11.51
C ASN A 115 8.16 2.45 -12.62
N ASP A 116 9.12 3.28 -12.23
CA ASP A 116 9.89 4.13 -13.13
C ASP A 116 11.39 3.94 -12.89
N ASP A 117 12.19 3.93 -13.96
CA ASP A 117 13.65 3.79 -13.85
C ASP A 117 14.30 4.97 -13.12
N ALA A 118 13.63 6.12 -13.08
CA ALA A 118 14.04 7.31 -12.33
C ALA A 118 13.61 7.30 -10.85
N ASP A 119 12.87 6.28 -10.38
CA ASP A 119 12.46 6.18 -8.98
C ASP A 119 13.70 6.18 -8.07
N SER A 120 13.69 7.04 -7.04
CA SER A 120 14.73 7.03 -6.01
C SER A 120 14.69 5.74 -5.19
N LYS A 121 15.77 5.40 -4.48
CA LYS A 121 15.77 4.26 -3.53
C LYS A 121 14.64 4.34 -2.50
N VAL A 122 14.35 5.55 -2.01
CA VAL A 122 13.24 5.82 -1.07
C VAL A 122 11.89 5.52 -1.72
N THR A 123 11.69 5.98 -2.96
CA THR A 123 10.47 5.71 -3.74
C THR A 123 10.30 4.21 -4.00
N ILE A 124 11.37 3.51 -4.39
CA ILE A 124 11.36 2.06 -4.64
C ILE A 124 10.98 1.31 -3.35
N ALA A 125 11.61 1.65 -2.22
CA ALA A 125 11.31 1.01 -0.94
C ALA A 125 9.86 1.20 -0.52
N LEU A 126 9.33 2.42 -0.67
CA LEU A 126 7.95 2.75 -0.33
C LEU A 126 6.96 1.99 -1.23
N LYS A 127 7.17 2.01 -2.55
CA LYS A 127 6.34 1.27 -3.52
C LYS A 127 6.28 -0.23 -3.19
N ASP A 128 7.45 -0.84 -2.96
CA ASP A 128 7.51 -2.26 -2.62
C ASP A 128 6.87 -2.56 -1.27
N ALA A 129 7.08 -1.71 -0.26
CA ALA A 129 6.51 -1.92 1.07
C ALA A 129 4.98 -1.86 1.07
N ASP A 130 4.40 -0.87 0.40
CA ASP A 130 2.95 -0.73 0.29
C ASP A 130 2.32 -1.95 -0.41
N ARG A 131 2.93 -2.40 -1.51
CA ARG A 131 2.52 -3.61 -2.23
C ARG A 131 2.63 -4.87 -1.36
N VAL A 132 3.74 -5.03 -0.64
CA VAL A 132 3.96 -6.17 0.28
C VAL A 132 2.89 -6.21 1.37
N VAL A 133 2.55 -5.06 1.96
CA VAL A 133 1.51 -5.00 3.00
C VAL A 133 0.13 -5.26 2.41
N ASN A 134 -0.17 -4.78 1.21
CA ASN A 134 -1.44 -5.07 0.54
C ASN A 134 -1.52 -6.50 -0.06
N LEU A 135 -0.49 -7.34 0.14
CA LEU A 135 -0.55 -8.78 -0.09
C LEU A 135 -0.77 -9.59 1.20
N GLU A 136 -0.79 -8.96 2.38
CA GLU A 136 -1.09 -9.65 3.64
C GLU A 136 -2.57 -10.08 3.70
N LEU A 137 -2.88 -11.20 4.36
CA LEU A 137 -4.22 -11.80 4.35
C LEU A 137 -5.34 -10.90 4.91
N ASP A 138 -5.02 -9.89 5.73
CA ASP A 138 -6.02 -8.93 6.19
C ASP A 138 -6.54 -8.02 5.05
N ILE A 139 -5.88 -7.99 3.89
CA ILE A 139 -6.40 -7.34 2.68
C ILE A 139 -7.78 -7.87 2.29
N ILE A 140 -8.09 -9.14 2.62
CA ILE A 140 -9.41 -9.73 2.36
C ILE A 140 -10.50 -8.97 3.13
N ILE A 141 -10.23 -8.62 4.39
CA ILE A 141 -11.16 -7.86 5.24
C ILE A 141 -11.15 -6.38 4.82
N ARG A 142 -9.96 -5.79 4.66
CA ARG A 142 -9.81 -4.37 4.28
C ARG A 142 -10.46 -4.06 2.93
N SER A 143 -10.40 -4.99 1.98
CA SER A 143 -11.07 -4.86 0.67
C SER A 143 -12.58 -4.67 0.83
N GLY A 144 -13.23 -5.44 1.72
CA GLY A 144 -14.66 -5.29 2.02
C GLY A 144 -15.01 -4.02 2.79
N GLN A 145 -14.11 -3.54 3.66
CA GLN A 145 -14.29 -2.26 4.36
C GLN A 145 -14.15 -1.06 3.41
N PHE A 146 -13.23 -1.16 2.45
CA PHE A 146 -12.97 -0.12 1.45
C PHE A 146 -14.06 -0.04 0.37
N ARG A 147 -14.70 -1.17 0.03
CA ARG A 147 -15.72 -1.26 -1.02
C ARG A 147 -17.00 -1.94 -0.51
N PRO A 148 -17.71 -1.33 0.46
CA PRO A 148 -18.93 -1.92 1.03
C PRO A 148 -20.10 -2.03 0.02
N GLU A 149 -20.00 -1.36 -1.13
CA GLU A 149 -21.02 -1.30 -2.18
C GLU A 149 -21.00 -2.46 -3.18
N ILE A 150 -19.93 -3.26 -3.19
CA ILE A 150 -19.81 -4.42 -4.09
C ILE A 150 -19.87 -5.74 -3.30
N PRO A 151 -20.33 -6.85 -3.90
CA PRO A 151 -20.38 -8.13 -3.21
C PRO A 151 -18.98 -8.61 -2.80
N ALA A 152 -18.90 -9.39 -1.72
CA ALA A 152 -17.66 -10.03 -1.29
C ALA A 152 -17.10 -10.94 -2.39
N VAL A 153 -17.97 -11.71 -3.03
CA VAL A 153 -17.64 -12.67 -4.09
C VAL A 153 -18.77 -12.66 -5.11
N ASP A 154 -18.42 -12.69 -6.39
CA ASP A 154 -19.36 -12.99 -7.47
C ASP A 154 -19.48 -14.52 -7.62
N TYR A 155 -20.63 -15.10 -7.28
CA TYR A 155 -20.80 -16.56 -7.36
C TYR A 155 -21.04 -17.09 -8.77
N GLU A 156 -21.42 -16.24 -9.72
CA GLU A 156 -21.66 -16.64 -11.11
C GLU A 156 -20.35 -16.65 -11.90
N LEU A 157 -19.59 -15.56 -11.83
CA LEU A 157 -18.39 -15.36 -12.64
C LEU A 157 -17.09 -15.51 -11.84
N PHE A 158 -17.13 -15.47 -10.50
CA PHE A 158 -15.98 -15.58 -9.61
C PHE A 158 -14.86 -14.59 -9.96
N LEU A 159 -13.85 -15.00 -10.74
CA LEU A 159 -12.75 -14.15 -11.23
C LEU A 159 -12.83 -13.82 -12.72
N SER A 160 -13.81 -14.37 -13.43
CA SER A 160 -13.93 -14.38 -14.90
C SER A 160 -14.90 -13.36 -15.50
N ASP A 161 -15.37 -12.35 -14.75
CA ASP A 161 -16.26 -11.33 -15.29
C ASP A 161 -15.52 -10.45 -16.31
N PRO A 162 -15.92 -10.46 -17.60
CA PRO A 162 -15.23 -9.70 -18.64
C PRO A 162 -15.41 -8.17 -18.52
N LYS A 163 -16.35 -7.70 -17.68
CA LYS A 163 -16.60 -6.27 -17.44
C LYS A 163 -15.87 -5.72 -16.22
N ALA A 164 -15.11 -6.55 -15.51
CA ALA A 164 -14.36 -6.13 -14.35
C ALA A 164 -12.96 -5.66 -14.72
N ASP A 165 -12.52 -4.59 -14.06
CA ASP A 165 -11.16 -4.05 -14.14
C ASP A 165 -10.67 -3.61 -12.75
N TYR A 166 -9.43 -3.13 -12.67
CA TYR A 166 -8.82 -2.68 -11.40
C TYR A 166 -9.64 -1.60 -10.69
N MET A 167 -10.24 -0.67 -11.44
CA MET A 167 -11.03 0.43 -10.90
C MET A 167 -12.44 -0.04 -10.51
N ASN A 168 -12.97 -1.00 -11.24
CA ASN A 168 -14.32 -1.56 -11.12
C ASN A 168 -14.26 -3.10 -10.98
N PRO A 169 -13.82 -3.62 -9.82
CA PRO A 169 -13.51 -5.04 -9.67
C PRO A 169 -14.75 -5.95 -9.66
N LYS A 170 -15.94 -5.39 -9.50
CA LYS A 170 -17.25 -6.07 -9.39
C LYS A 170 -17.43 -6.97 -8.16
N SER A 171 -16.35 -7.41 -7.53
CA SER A 171 -16.37 -8.08 -6.21
C SER A 171 -15.11 -7.79 -5.41
N CYS A 172 -15.19 -7.92 -4.09
CA CYS A 172 -14.04 -7.76 -3.19
C CYS A 172 -12.96 -8.80 -3.46
N LEU A 173 -13.35 -10.05 -3.80
CA LEU A 173 -12.43 -11.11 -4.18
C LEU A 173 -11.57 -10.72 -5.37
N ARG A 174 -12.19 -10.14 -6.42
CA ARG A 174 -11.42 -9.71 -7.59
C ARG A 174 -10.55 -8.48 -7.31
N ASN A 175 -11.00 -7.58 -6.43
CA ASN A 175 -10.16 -6.47 -5.94
C ASN A 175 -8.87 -7.01 -5.29
N VAL A 176 -8.99 -8.04 -4.45
CA VAL A 176 -7.82 -8.73 -3.85
C VAL A 176 -6.98 -9.42 -4.93
N HIS A 177 -7.61 -10.10 -5.89
CA HIS A 177 -6.92 -10.80 -6.98
C HIS A 177 -5.99 -9.87 -7.78
N TYR A 178 -6.40 -8.62 -8.03
CA TYR A 178 -5.54 -7.68 -8.78
C TYR A 178 -4.23 -7.37 -8.07
N CYS A 179 -4.16 -7.50 -6.74
CA CYS A 179 -2.93 -7.30 -5.99
C CYS A 179 -1.85 -8.33 -6.37
N LEU A 180 -2.24 -9.50 -6.91
CA LEU A 180 -1.30 -10.57 -7.30
C LEU A 180 -0.30 -10.14 -8.38
N GLU A 181 -0.63 -9.13 -9.19
CA GLU A 181 0.32 -8.60 -10.18
C GLU A 181 1.57 -7.99 -9.54
N TRP A 182 1.46 -7.57 -8.27
CA TRP A 182 2.60 -7.03 -7.52
C TRP A 182 3.67 -8.08 -7.20
N ALA A 183 3.30 -9.36 -7.27
CA ALA A 183 4.21 -10.50 -7.12
C ALA A 183 4.58 -11.18 -8.45
N ASP A 184 4.14 -10.64 -9.60
CA ASP A 184 4.44 -11.21 -10.92
C ASP A 184 5.60 -10.47 -11.60
N PRO A 185 6.81 -11.06 -11.69
CA PRO A 185 7.94 -10.44 -12.38
C PRO A 185 7.70 -10.20 -13.88
N LYS A 186 6.67 -10.81 -14.48
CA LYS A 186 6.25 -10.53 -15.87
C LYS A 186 5.46 -9.21 -15.99
N LYS A 187 5.14 -8.57 -14.86
CA LYS A 187 4.45 -7.28 -14.76
C LYS A 187 5.39 -6.21 -14.16
N PRO A 188 6.53 -5.91 -14.80
CA PRO A 188 7.58 -5.05 -14.22
C PRO A 188 7.13 -3.63 -13.90
N LYS A 189 6.02 -3.16 -14.52
CA LYS A 189 5.42 -1.86 -14.22
C LYS A 189 4.77 -1.79 -12.83
N PHE A 190 4.38 -2.91 -12.25
CA PHE A 190 3.58 -2.95 -11.01
C PHE A 190 4.17 -3.88 -9.95
N CYS A 191 5.04 -4.82 -10.32
CA CYS A 191 5.63 -5.76 -9.38
C CYS A 191 6.63 -5.10 -8.42
N CYS A 192 6.85 -5.72 -7.26
CA CYS A 192 7.97 -5.35 -6.38
C CYS A 192 9.30 -5.43 -7.14
N ARG A 193 10.22 -4.51 -6.88
CA ARG A 193 11.49 -4.37 -7.64
C ARG A 193 12.70 -4.89 -6.87
N THR A 194 12.70 -4.71 -5.56
CA THR A 194 13.78 -5.17 -4.69
C THR A 194 13.74 -6.68 -4.55
N LYS A 195 14.90 -7.31 -4.33
CA LYS A 195 14.98 -8.76 -4.17
C LYS A 195 14.20 -9.21 -2.94
N PHE A 196 14.35 -8.48 -1.84
CA PHE A 196 13.64 -8.75 -0.60
C PHE A 196 12.14 -8.50 -0.73
N GLY A 197 11.74 -7.35 -1.28
CA GLY A 197 10.33 -7.02 -1.52
C GLY A 197 9.64 -8.04 -2.42
N MET A 198 10.30 -8.47 -3.51
CA MET A 198 9.77 -9.51 -4.41
C MET A 198 9.61 -10.85 -3.70
N LYS A 199 10.61 -11.30 -2.93
CA LYS A 199 10.52 -12.54 -2.15
C LYS A 199 9.29 -12.51 -1.23
N GLN A 200 9.13 -11.40 -0.51
CA GLN A 200 8.03 -11.19 0.42
C GLN A 200 6.67 -11.09 -0.26
N ALA A 201 6.60 -10.50 -1.44
CA ALA A 201 5.39 -10.45 -2.26
C ALA A 201 4.99 -11.84 -2.76
N ILE A 202 5.94 -12.64 -3.26
CA ILE A 202 5.68 -14.01 -3.75
C ILE A 202 5.15 -14.92 -2.62
N GLU A 203 5.79 -14.88 -1.44
CA GLU A 203 5.38 -15.68 -0.28
C GLU A 203 3.92 -15.38 0.12
N ARG A 204 3.56 -14.09 0.20
CA ARG A 204 2.20 -13.66 0.56
C ARG A 204 1.16 -13.90 -0.52
N ALA A 205 1.52 -13.66 -1.79
CA ALA A 205 0.64 -13.92 -2.93
C ALA A 205 0.22 -15.40 -2.98
N ALA A 206 1.11 -16.32 -2.57
CA ALA A 206 0.76 -17.74 -2.47
C ALA A 206 -0.37 -18.01 -1.46
N GLU A 207 -0.45 -17.26 -0.36
CA GLU A 207 -1.52 -17.37 0.64
C GLU A 207 -2.86 -16.87 0.08
N ILE A 208 -2.85 -15.77 -0.69
CA ILE A 208 -4.04 -15.27 -1.39
C ILE A 208 -4.52 -16.29 -2.44
N VAL A 209 -3.61 -16.85 -3.25
CA VAL A 209 -3.94 -17.89 -4.24
C VAL A 209 -4.52 -19.13 -3.56
N TRP A 210 -3.97 -19.51 -2.41
CA TRP A 210 -4.53 -20.60 -1.61
C TRP A 210 -5.96 -20.28 -1.14
N TYR A 211 -6.19 -19.09 -0.59
CA TYR A 211 -7.52 -18.64 -0.19
C TYR A 211 -8.53 -18.67 -1.35
N GLU A 212 -8.17 -18.12 -2.51
CA GLU A 212 -9.01 -18.12 -3.72
C GLU A 212 -9.38 -19.55 -4.15
N SER A 213 -8.40 -20.46 -4.14
CA SER A 213 -8.60 -21.87 -4.51
C SER A 213 -9.52 -22.60 -3.53
N THR A 214 -9.31 -22.41 -2.22
CA THR A 214 -10.13 -23.00 -1.17
C THR A 214 -11.57 -22.50 -1.24
N LEU A 215 -11.76 -21.19 -1.39
CA LEU A 215 -13.07 -20.57 -1.53
C LEU A 215 -13.80 -21.11 -2.77
N ARG A 216 -13.12 -21.17 -3.91
CA ARG A 216 -13.68 -21.75 -5.14
C ARG A 216 -14.15 -23.19 -4.92
N SER A 217 -13.36 -24.01 -4.24
CA SER A 217 -13.72 -25.40 -3.93
C SER A 217 -14.97 -25.51 -3.06
N GLN A 218 -15.11 -24.64 -2.05
CA GLN A 218 -16.30 -24.59 -1.20
C GLN A 218 -17.56 -24.19 -1.97
N LEU A 219 -17.45 -23.18 -2.84
CA LEU A 219 -18.57 -22.73 -3.68
C LEU A 219 -19.01 -23.82 -4.67
N LYS A 220 -18.07 -24.55 -5.28
CA LYS A 220 -18.38 -25.72 -6.13
C LYS A 220 -19.10 -26.82 -5.36
N LYS A 221 -18.62 -27.17 -4.16
CA LYS A 221 -19.27 -28.19 -3.30
C LYS A 221 -20.68 -27.78 -2.89
N SER A 222 -20.93 -26.48 -2.77
CA SER A 222 -22.24 -25.92 -2.41
C SER A 222 -23.17 -25.76 -3.63
N GLY A 223 -22.71 -26.09 -4.85
CA GLY A 223 -23.48 -25.91 -6.08
C GLY A 223 -23.67 -24.45 -6.50
N LEU A 224 -22.92 -23.51 -5.90
CA LEU A 224 -23.03 -22.08 -6.18
C LEU A 224 -22.17 -21.64 -7.37
N LEU A 225 -21.10 -22.37 -7.67
CA LEU A 225 -20.24 -22.11 -8.83
C LEU A 225 -20.34 -23.28 -9.82
N THR A 226 -20.97 -23.04 -10.98
CA THR A 226 -21.08 -24.04 -12.04
C THR A 226 -19.88 -23.96 -12.99
N ALA A 227 -19.00 -24.96 -12.89
CA ALA A 227 -17.81 -25.21 -13.73
C ALA A 227 -16.79 -24.05 -13.82
#